data_AF-A0A8K0XER3-F1
#
_entry.id   AF-A0A8K0XER3-F1
#
_cell.length_a   1.000
_cell.length_b   1.000
_cell.length_c   1.000
_cell.angle_alpha   90.00
_cell.angle_beta   90.00
_cell.angle_gamma   90.00
#
_symmetry.space_group_name_H-M   'P 1'
#
loop_
_entity.id
_entity.type
_entity.pdbx_description
1 polymer ?
#
loop_
_entity_poly.entity_id
_entity_poly.type
_entity_poly.pdbx_seq_one_letter_code
_entity_poly.pdbx_strand_id
1 'polypeptide(L)'
;MSMTKEAAEKLQDFRTRVASVAEDIIFQVFPAKIIELTATVESADAEDSPFHISHAPPSTDAKVYPLTVTATESNGPPSKRKRAEDGSASLSLANDATNARYPELVHANKHLLTLQETIKKECAQLSDCCDKVKLWVNLTMPKIEDGDNFDTRGVRQNHLARAKICSKLIKYPNIEDYTFSLMEHDEKQLFFARQNLTDIRNIYAVMADILHKNIAKIRSPRGNNRAGLY
;
A
#
# COMPACT_ATOMS: atom_id res chain seq x y z
N MET A 1 40.67 -7.45 -2.28
CA MET A 1 40.14 -7.21 -3.64
C MET A 1 40.04 -5.71 -3.85
N SER A 2 40.59 -5.18 -4.95
CA SER A 2 40.50 -3.75 -5.30
C SER A 2 39.50 -3.57 -6.44
N MET A 3 38.67 -2.54 -6.36
CA MET A 3 37.67 -2.22 -7.38
C MET A 3 38.36 -1.64 -8.63
N THR A 4 37.97 -2.11 -9.82
CA THR A 4 38.48 -1.56 -11.10
C THR A 4 38.06 -0.11 -11.26
N LYS A 5 38.90 0.72 -11.89
CA LYS A 5 38.63 2.16 -12.13
C LYS A 5 37.30 2.41 -12.83
N GLU A 6 36.98 1.61 -13.85
CA GLU A 6 35.71 1.72 -14.60
C GLU A 6 34.48 1.45 -13.72
N ALA A 7 34.55 0.45 -12.83
CA ALA A 7 33.48 0.17 -11.87
C ALA A 7 33.33 1.28 -10.82
N ALA A 8 34.43 1.94 -10.44
CA ALA A 8 34.41 3.08 -9.53
C ALA A 8 33.71 4.30 -10.15
N GLU A 9 34.01 4.60 -11.42
CA GLU A 9 33.39 5.70 -12.17
C GLU A 9 31.88 5.45 -12.34
N LYS A 10 31.48 4.24 -12.79
CA LYS A 10 30.06 3.86 -12.91
C LYS A 10 29.29 3.96 -11.59
N LEU A 11 29.93 3.62 -10.47
CA LEU A 11 29.32 3.73 -9.15
C LEU A 11 29.16 5.19 -8.69
N GLN A 12 30.11 6.06 -9.04
CA GLN A 12 30.04 7.48 -8.75
C GLN A 12 28.96 8.18 -9.58
N ASP A 13 28.83 7.82 -10.85
CA ASP A 13 27.75 8.30 -11.72
C ASP A 13 26.38 7.88 -11.19
N PHE A 14 26.27 6.62 -10.74
CA PHE A 14 25.05 6.11 -10.11
C PHE A 14 24.68 6.92 -8.86
N ARG A 15 25.63 7.19 -7.95
CA ARG A 15 25.40 8.01 -6.76
C ARG A 15 24.93 9.42 -7.10
N THR A 16 25.56 10.04 -8.10
CA THR A 16 25.20 11.39 -8.55
C THR A 16 23.79 11.43 -9.14
N ARG A 17 23.42 10.41 -9.92
CA ARG A 17 22.06 10.27 -10.47
C ARG A 17 21.02 10.06 -9.36
N VAL A 18 21.30 9.18 -8.40
CA VAL A 18 20.42 8.94 -7.25
C VAL A 18 20.22 10.22 -6.43
N ALA A 19 21.28 11.00 -6.22
CA ALA A 19 21.18 12.29 -5.53
C ALA A 19 20.30 13.29 -6.28
N SER A 20 20.53 13.47 -7.57
CA SER A 20 19.72 14.38 -8.39
C SER A 20 18.24 13.99 -8.41
N VAL A 21 17.91 12.70 -8.52
CA VAL A 21 16.52 12.21 -8.49
C VAL A 21 15.88 12.42 -7.13
N ALA A 22 16.62 12.18 -6.03
CA ALA A 22 16.09 12.39 -4.68
C ALA A 22 15.85 13.87 -4.38
N GLU A 23 16.75 14.76 -4.83
CA GLU A 23 16.56 16.21 -4.70
C GLU A 23 15.32 16.68 -5.47
N ASP A 24 15.14 16.23 -6.71
CA ASP A 24 13.94 16.55 -7.50
C ASP A 24 12.66 16.06 -6.81
N ILE A 25 12.66 14.84 -6.27
CA ILE A 25 11.51 14.30 -5.53
C ILE A 25 11.18 15.17 -4.32
N ILE A 26 12.19 15.55 -3.53
CA ILE A 26 11.99 16.30 -2.28
C ILE A 26 11.54 17.74 -2.55
N PHE A 27 12.13 18.41 -3.54
CA PHE A 27 11.93 19.84 -3.75
C PHE A 27 10.88 20.18 -4.81
N GLN A 28 10.54 19.26 -5.70
CA GLN A 28 9.54 19.48 -6.76
C GLN A 28 8.34 18.55 -6.59
N VAL A 29 8.56 17.23 -6.58
CA VAL A 29 7.46 16.24 -6.63
C VAL A 29 6.62 16.27 -5.36
N PHE A 30 7.23 16.26 -4.19
CA PHE A 30 6.50 16.27 -2.91
C PHE A 30 5.67 17.54 -2.70
N PRO A 31 6.23 18.76 -2.85
CA PRO A 31 5.43 19.98 -2.74
C PRO A 31 4.28 20.03 -3.75
N ALA A 32 4.53 19.67 -5.01
CA ALA A 32 3.49 19.65 -6.04
C ALA A 32 2.35 18.68 -5.69
N LYS A 33 2.70 17.46 -5.25
CA LYS A 33 1.71 16.45 -4.85
C LYS A 33 0.91 16.85 -3.61
N ILE A 34 1.53 17.54 -2.65
CA ILE A 34 0.81 18.07 -1.48
C ILE A 34 -0.28 19.05 -1.91
N ILE A 35 0.04 19.97 -2.83
CA ILE A 35 -0.93 20.96 -3.33
C ILE A 35 -2.06 20.28 -4.11
N GLU A 36 -1.73 19.36 -5.02
CA GLU A 36 -2.69 18.60 -5.83
C GLU A 36 -3.68 17.80 -4.96
N LEU A 37 -3.16 17.05 -3.97
CA LEU A 37 -3.98 16.23 -3.09
C LEU A 37 -4.80 17.09 -2.12
N THR A 38 -4.28 18.23 -1.68
CA THR A 38 -5.05 19.18 -0.85
C THR A 38 -6.28 19.69 -1.60
N ALA A 39 -6.12 20.11 -2.86
CA ALA A 39 -7.25 20.53 -3.69
C ALA A 39 -8.27 19.39 -3.93
N THR A 40 -7.79 18.16 -4.08
CA THR A 40 -8.65 16.97 -4.21
C THR A 40 -9.44 16.69 -2.94
N VAL A 41 -8.84 16.89 -1.77
CA VAL A 41 -9.51 16.73 -0.46
C VAL A 41 -10.53 17.84 -0.23
N GLU A 42 -10.17 19.10 -0.50
CA GLU A 42 -11.08 20.25 -0.35
C GLU A 42 -12.28 20.17 -1.28
N SER A 43 -12.10 19.61 -2.49
CA SER A 43 -13.20 19.36 -3.41
C SER A 43 -14.04 18.12 -3.04
N ALA A 44 -13.57 17.23 -2.15
CA ALA A 44 -14.31 16.01 -1.78
C ALA A 44 -15.66 16.27 -1.11
N ASP A 45 -15.82 17.43 -0.46
CA ASP A 45 -17.08 17.85 0.18
C ASP A 45 -18.07 18.48 -0.81
N ALA A 46 -17.63 18.82 -2.04
CA ALA A 46 -18.51 19.36 -3.07
C ALA A 46 -19.37 18.25 -3.71
N GLU A 47 -20.63 18.56 -4.01
CA GLU A 47 -21.59 17.58 -4.55
C GLU A 47 -21.21 17.00 -5.93
N ASP A 48 -20.33 17.67 -6.67
CA ASP A 48 -19.82 17.25 -7.99
C ASP A 48 -18.59 16.33 -7.88
N SER A 49 -18.02 16.17 -6.69
CA SER A 49 -16.82 15.38 -6.51
C SER A 49 -17.13 13.88 -6.44
N PRO A 50 -16.37 13.03 -7.15
CA PRO A 50 -16.56 11.59 -7.10
C PRO A 50 -16.28 11.00 -5.70
N PHE A 51 -15.69 11.76 -4.78
CA PHE A 51 -15.47 11.34 -3.39
C PHE A 51 -16.63 11.72 -2.45
N HIS A 52 -17.64 12.45 -2.93
CA HIS A 52 -18.72 12.93 -2.09
C HIS A 52 -19.64 11.80 -1.63
N ILE A 53 -20.09 11.88 -0.37
CA ILE A 53 -20.84 10.81 0.29
C ILE A 53 -22.21 10.56 -0.35
N SER A 54 -22.78 11.55 -1.04
CA SER A 54 -24.07 11.43 -1.74
C SER A 54 -24.04 10.40 -2.87
N HIS A 55 -22.86 10.05 -3.40
CA HIS A 55 -22.72 9.03 -4.44
C HIS A 55 -22.77 7.59 -3.88
N ALA A 56 -22.70 7.40 -2.55
CA ALA A 56 -22.72 6.06 -1.95
C ALA A 56 -24.09 5.34 -2.07
N PRO A 57 -25.25 5.97 -1.77
CA PRO A 57 -26.55 5.34 -1.99
C PRO A 57 -26.88 4.96 -3.44
N PRO A 58 -26.67 5.81 -4.47
CA PRO A 58 -27.00 5.46 -5.85
C PRO A 58 -26.01 4.49 -6.50
N SER A 59 -24.77 4.39 -6.01
CA SER A 59 -23.76 3.49 -6.58
C SER A 59 -23.78 2.07 -5.99
N THR A 60 -24.47 1.86 -4.87
CA THR A 60 -24.49 0.57 -4.17
C THR A 60 -25.67 -0.28 -4.63
N ASP A 61 -25.36 -1.36 -5.36
CA ASP A 61 -26.35 -2.35 -5.75
C ASP A 61 -26.36 -3.52 -4.75
N ALA A 62 -27.40 -3.56 -3.92
CA ALA A 62 -27.61 -4.64 -2.95
C ALA A 62 -28.44 -5.81 -3.52
N LYS A 63 -28.81 -5.77 -4.82
CA LYS A 63 -29.59 -6.85 -5.43
C LYS A 63 -28.72 -8.08 -5.67
N VAL A 64 -29.30 -9.22 -5.36
CA VAL A 64 -28.73 -10.54 -5.64
C VAL A 64 -29.29 -10.99 -6.99
N TYR A 65 -28.42 -11.12 -7.99
CA TYR A 65 -28.81 -11.49 -9.34
C TYR A 65 -28.70 -13.00 -9.55
N PRO A 66 -29.70 -13.64 -10.18
CA PRO A 66 -29.53 -15.02 -10.65
C PRO A 66 -28.43 -15.04 -11.72
N LEU A 67 -27.62 -16.10 -11.79
CA LEU A 67 -26.69 -16.23 -12.91
C LEU A 67 -27.48 -16.23 -14.21
N THR A 68 -27.10 -15.36 -15.14
CA THR A 68 -27.39 -15.54 -16.55
C THR A 68 -26.58 -16.73 -17.06
N VAL A 69 -27.05 -17.94 -16.76
CA VAL A 69 -26.72 -19.09 -17.60
C VAL A 69 -27.34 -18.76 -18.95
N THR A 70 -26.53 -18.28 -19.90
CA THR A 70 -26.90 -18.36 -21.30
C THR A 70 -27.06 -19.84 -21.58
N ALA A 71 -28.31 -20.31 -21.53
CA ALA A 71 -28.69 -21.66 -21.87
C ALA A 71 -28.36 -21.88 -23.34
N THR A 72 -27.11 -22.28 -23.61
CA THR A 72 -26.86 -23.20 -24.72
C THR A 72 -27.18 -24.57 -24.16
N GLU A 73 -28.42 -24.98 -24.37
CA GLU A 73 -28.88 -26.33 -24.13
C GLU A 73 -27.88 -27.32 -24.75
N SER A 74 -27.19 -28.08 -23.92
CA SER A 74 -26.65 -29.37 -24.34
C SER A 74 -26.85 -30.38 -23.21
N ASN A 75 -28.00 -31.05 -23.30
CA ASN A 75 -28.27 -32.27 -22.55
C ASN A 75 -27.21 -33.32 -22.91
N GLY A 76 -26.41 -33.75 -21.94
CA GLY A 76 -25.52 -34.91 -22.07
C GLY A 76 -24.97 -35.38 -20.70
N PRO A 77 -24.98 -36.70 -20.40
CA PRO A 77 -24.65 -37.25 -19.08
C PRO A 77 -23.13 -37.22 -18.79
N PRO A 78 -22.70 -37.37 -17.52
CA PRO A 78 -21.37 -36.97 -17.09
C PRO A 78 -20.30 -37.96 -17.56
N SER A 79 -19.36 -37.51 -18.39
CA SER A 79 -18.21 -38.31 -18.82
C SER A 79 -16.95 -37.99 -18.02
N LYS A 80 -16.30 -39.08 -17.59
CA LYS A 80 -15.10 -39.19 -16.76
C LYS A 80 -13.92 -38.32 -17.22
N ARG A 81 -13.15 -37.87 -16.22
CA ARG A 81 -11.82 -37.21 -16.29
C ARG A 81 -10.94 -37.73 -17.43
N LYS A 82 -10.36 -36.82 -18.21
CA LYS A 82 -9.17 -37.06 -19.04
C LYS A 82 -8.20 -35.87 -18.96
N ARG A 83 -6.91 -36.20 -18.89
CA ARG A 83 -5.74 -35.33 -18.67
C ARG A 83 -5.17 -34.77 -19.99
N ALA A 84 -4.33 -33.73 -19.88
CA ALA A 84 -3.38 -33.11 -20.85
C ALA A 84 -3.93 -31.86 -21.56
N GLU A 85 -3.19 -30.83 -22.00
CA GLU A 85 -1.87 -30.20 -21.74
C GLU A 85 -1.95 -28.86 -22.54
N ASP A 86 -1.18 -27.85 -22.11
CA ASP A 86 -0.80 -26.57 -22.76
C ASP A 86 -1.68 -25.89 -23.83
N GLY A 87 -1.93 -24.58 -23.59
CA GLY A 87 -2.00 -23.59 -24.67
C GLY A 87 -3.18 -22.60 -24.61
N SER A 88 -2.90 -21.37 -24.18
CA SER A 88 -3.71 -20.15 -24.34
C SER A 88 -4.96 -20.00 -23.45
N ALA A 89 -4.72 -19.55 -22.21
CA ALA A 89 -5.76 -19.04 -21.33
C ALA A 89 -6.25 -17.66 -21.82
N SER A 90 -7.26 -17.66 -22.68
CA SER A 90 -8.14 -16.50 -22.82
C SER A 90 -8.88 -16.33 -21.48
N LEU A 91 -8.51 -15.28 -20.73
CA LEU A 91 -9.12 -14.89 -19.45
C LEU A 91 -10.55 -14.38 -19.69
N SER A 92 -11.48 -15.27 -19.95
CA SER A 92 -12.89 -15.01 -19.70
C SER A 92 -13.12 -15.21 -18.20
N LEU A 93 -13.26 -14.12 -17.45
CA LEU A 93 -13.78 -14.15 -16.07
C LEU A 93 -15.27 -14.52 -16.09
N ALA A 94 -15.60 -15.73 -16.52
CA ALA A 94 -16.88 -16.34 -16.19
C ALA A 94 -16.72 -16.97 -14.81
N ASN A 95 -17.46 -16.45 -13.82
CA ASN A 95 -17.51 -17.07 -12.49
C ASN A 95 -18.03 -18.50 -12.64
N ASP A 96 -17.14 -19.49 -12.59
CA ASP A 96 -17.52 -20.90 -12.64
C ASP A 96 -18.18 -21.29 -11.31
N ALA A 97 -19.52 -21.22 -11.30
CA ALA A 97 -20.34 -21.52 -10.14
C ALA A 97 -20.81 -22.99 -10.10
N THR A 98 -20.25 -23.88 -10.93
CA THR A 98 -20.74 -25.27 -11.11
C THR A 98 -20.79 -26.10 -9.82
N ASN A 99 -19.99 -25.76 -8.81
CA ASN A 99 -20.00 -26.41 -7.49
C ASN A 99 -20.29 -25.45 -6.32
N ALA A 100 -20.76 -24.23 -6.60
CA ALA A 100 -20.99 -23.21 -5.57
C ALA A 100 -22.28 -23.50 -4.80
N ARG A 101 -22.21 -23.49 -3.46
CA ARG A 101 -23.38 -23.60 -2.57
C ARG A 101 -24.36 -22.43 -2.73
N TYR A 102 -23.85 -21.26 -3.14
CA TYR A 102 -24.60 -20.04 -3.42
C TYR A 102 -24.13 -19.52 -4.79
N PRO A 103 -24.85 -19.84 -5.87
CA PRO A 103 -24.41 -19.51 -7.22
C PRO A 103 -24.70 -18.04 -7.58
N GLU A 104 -25.60 -17.37 -6.87
CA GLU A 104 -26.06 -16.01 -7.16
C GLU A 104 -24.94 -14.97 -7.20
N LEU A 105 -25.08 -13.95 -8.06
CA LEU A 105 -24.09 -12.92 -8.31
C LEU A 105 -24.48 -11.60 -7.66
N VAL A 106 -23.53 -11.00 -6.94
CA VAL A 106 -23.59 -9.60 -6.52
C VAL A 106 -22.54 -8.82 -7.29
N HIS A 107 -22.97 -7.75 -7.97
CA HIS A 107 -22.05 -6.92 -8.74
C HIS A 107 -21.18 -6.07 -7.81
N ALA A 108 -19.88 -5.98 -8.13
CA ALA A 108 -19.00 -5.04 -7.45
C ALA A 108 -19.43 -3.59 -7.75
N ASN A 109 -19.33 -2.72 -6.74
CA ASN A 109 -19.61 -1.30 -6.92
C ASN A 109 -18.55 -0.67 -7.85
N LYS A 110 -18.97 -0.35 -9.07
CA LYS A 110 -18.08 0.18 -10.12
C LYS A 110 -17.49 1.54 -9.77
N HIS A 111 -18.24 2.38 -9.05
CA HIS A 111 -17.77 3.68 -8.57
C HIS A 111 -16.65 3.53 -7.54
N LEU A 112 -16.78 2.58 -6.61
CA LEU A 112 -15.71 2.30 -5.65
C LEU A 112 -14.47 1.70 -6.33
N LEU A 113 -14.63 0.89 -7.37
CA LEU A 113 -13.48 0.36 -8.12
C LEU A 113 -12.66 1.47 -8.77
N THR A 114 -13.31 2.47 -9.40
CA THR A 114 -12.61 3.61 -10.01
C THR A 114 -11.90 4.49 -8.97
N LEU A 115 -12.52 4.73 -7.81
CA LEU A 115 -11.88 5.48 -6.73
C LEU A 115 -10.68 4.74 -6.13
N GLN A 116 -10.82 3.42 -5.93
CA GLN A 116 -9.73 2.58 -5.43
C GLN A 116 -8.56 2.51 -6.40
N GLU A 117 -8.81 2.54 -7.71
CA GLU A 117 -7.75 2.59 -8.72
C GLU A 117 -6.94 3.88 -8.62
N THR A 118 -7.62 5.02 -8.48
CA THR A 118 -6.96 6.33 -8.25
C THR A 118 -6.12 6.31 -6.98
N ILE A 119 -6.66 5.81 -5.86
CA ILE A 119 -5.92 5.71 -4.59
C ILE A 119 -4.71 4.78 -4.72
N LYS A 120 -4.88 3.61 -5.36
CA LYS A 120 -3.78 2.67 -5.59
C LYS A 120 -2.64 3.29 -6.39
N LYS A 121 -2.97 4.10 -7.40
CA LYS A 121 -1.97 4.80 -8.22
C LYS A 121 -1.15 5.78 -7.38
N GLU A 122 -1.81 6.59 -6.54
CA GLU A 122 -1.12 7.54 -5.67
C GLU A 122 -0.26 6.82 -4.61
N CYS A 123 -0.76 5.74 -4.00
CA CYS A 123 0.02 4.92 -3.07
C CYS A 123 1.26 4.30 -3.72
N ALA A 124 1.13 3.79 -4.96
CA ALA A 124 2.24 3.21 -5.69
C ALA A 124 3.31 4.27 -6.01
N GLN A 125 2.89 5.46 -6.44
CA GLN A 125 3.80 6.58 -6.69
C GLN A 125 4.53 7.02 -5.42
N LEU A 126 3.82 7.14 -4.30
CA LEU A 126 4.42 7.48 -3.01
C LEU A 126 5.47 6.46 -2.58
N SER A 127 5.16 5.16 -2.67
CA SER A 127 6.09 4.09 -2.33
C SER A 127 7.38 4.19 -3.15
N ASP A 128 7.27 4.38 -4.45
CA ASP A 128 8.41 4.50 -5.36
C ASP A 128 9.27 5.75 -5.07
N CYS A 129 8.65 6.89 -4.77
CA CYS A 129 9.37 8.08 -4.34
C CYS A 129 10.11 7.86 -3.00
N CYS A 130 9.46 7.23 -2.02
CA CYS A 130 10.06 6.92 -0.73
C CYS A 130 11.27 5.99 -0.87
N ASP A 131 11.19 4.96 -1.72
CA ASP A 131 12.28 4.03 -1.96
C ASP A 131 13.49 4.72 -2.60
N LYS A 132 13.27 5.64 -3.54
CA LYS A 132 14.35 6.43 -4.18
C LYS A 132 15.05 7.37 -3.21
N VAL A 133 14.30 8.07 -2.35
CA VAL A 133 14.86 8.94 -1.31
C VAL A 133 15.61 8.10 -0.26
N LYS A 134 15.05 6.97 0.16
CA LYS A 134 15.69 6.03 1.09
C LYS A 134 17.01 5.51 0.56
N LEU A 135 17.06 5.16 -0.73
CA LEU A 135 18.29 4.75 -1.40
C LEU A 135 19.35 5.86 -1.34
N TRP A 136 18.99 7.10 -1.66
CA TRP A 136 19.92 8.23 -1.59
C TRP A 136 20.47 8.45 -0.18
N VAL A 137 19.60 8.44 0.84
CA VAL A 137 20.00 8.56 2.24
C VAL A 137 20.96 7.43 2.63
N ASN A 138 20.62 6.18 2.31
CA ASN A 138 21.46 5.02 2.63
C ASN A 138 22.84 5.06 1.95
N LEU A 139 22.92 5.57 0.72
CA LEU A 139 24.20 5.71 0.01
C LEU A 139 25.05 6.90 0.52
N THR A 140 24.41 7.86 1.18
CA THR A 140 25.04 9.11 1.66
C THR A 140 25.42 9.03 3.14
N MET A 141 24.73 8.19 3.93
CA MET A 141 25.12 7.91 5.32
C MET A 141 26.40 7.07 5.39
N PRO A 142 27.44 7.49 6.15
CA PRO A 142 28.53 6.60 6.53
C PRO A 142 27.96 5.42 7.34
N LYS A 143 28.56 4.23 7.23
CA LYS A 143 28.16 3.01 7.96
C LYS A 143 27.78 3.34 9.41
N ILE A 144 26.50 3.22 9.72
CA ILE A 144 25.98 3.19 11.09
C ILE A 144 25.62 1.73 11.34
N GLU A 145 26.18 1.18 12.42
CA GLU A 145 25.81 -0.13 12.96
C GLU A 145 24.34 -0.15 13.36
N ASP A 146 23.76 -1.35 13.34
CA ASP A 146 22.35 -1.72 13.40
C ASP A 146 21.42 -0.83 14.27
N GLY A 147 20.22 -0.58 13.76
CA GLY A 147 19.19 0.16 14.48
C GLY A 147 17.81 0.15 13.83
N ASP A 148 17.21 -1.04 13.81
CA ASP A 148 15.76 -1.31 13.80
C ASP A 148 14.97 -1.22 12.48
N ASN A 149 14.27 -2.32 12.18
CA ASN A 149 13.65 -2.62 10.90
C ASN A 149 12.13 -2.47 11.07
N PHE A 150 11.56 -1.36 10.57
CA PHE A 150 10.12 -1.04 10.66
C PHE A 150 9.24 -2.25 10.29
N ASP A 151 8.63 -2.85 11.31
CA ASP A 151 8.05 -4.19 11.20
C ASP A 151 6.62 -4.14 10.61
N THR A 152 6.49 -4.40 9.31
CA THR A 152 5.20 -4.55 8.60
C THR A 152 4.40 -5.80 9.01
N ARG A 153 4.88 -6.58 9.99
CA ARG A 153 4.21 -7.79 10.48
C ARG A 153 2.89 -7.51 11.20
N GLY A 154 2.72 -6.33 11.81
CA GLY A 154 1.49 -5.98 12.55
C GLY A 154 0.23 -5.99 11.68
N VAL A 155 0.30 -5.43 10.47
CA VAL A 155 -0.86 -5.32 9.55
C VAL A 155 -1.29 -6.69 9.01
N ARG A 156 -0.33 -7.55 8.64
CA ARG A 156 -0.64 -8.91 8.19
C ARG A 156 -1.26 -9.76 9.30
N GLN A 157 -0.79 -9.59 10.54
CA GLN A 157 -1.33 -10.33 11.68
C GLN A 157 -2.75 -9.89 12.03
N ASN A 158 -3.08 -8.61 11.87
CA ASN A 158 -4.44 -8.06 12.03
C ASN A 158 -5.45 -8.75 11.10
N HIS A 159 -5.19 -8.76 9.79
CA HIS A 159 -6.10 -9.39 8.83
C HIS A 159 -6.32 -10.88 9.12
N LEU A 160 -5.26 -11.60 9.52
CA LEU A 160 -5.34 -13.02 9.85
C LEU A 160 -6.15 -13.26 11.14
N ALA A 161 -5.99 -12.43 12.16
CA ALA A 161 -6.75 -12.52 13.41
C ALA A 161 -8.23 -12.21 13.19
N ARG A 162 -8.54 -11.11 12.49
CA ARG A 162 -9.91 -10.73 12.11
C ARG A 162 -10.61 -11.83 11.31
N ALA A 163 -9.94 -12.40 10.30
CA ALA A 163 -10.48 -13.48 9.48
C ALA A 163 -10.82 -14.74 10.30
N LYS A 164 -10.00 -15.06 11.31
CA LYS A 164 -10.28 -16.19 12.22
C LYS A 164 -11.54 -15.95 13.05
N ILE A 165 -11.73 -14.73 13.58
CA ILE A 165 -12.92 -14.36 14.35
C ILE A 165 -14.18 -14.40 13.46
N CYS A 166 -14.12 -13.82 12.25
CA CYS A 166 -15.22 -13.87 11.29
C CYS A 166 -15.57 -15.31 10.87
N SER A 167 -14.58 -16.19 10.71
CA SER A 167 -14.82 -17.61 10.43
C SER A 167 -15.59 -18.30 11.57
N LYS A 168 -15.37 -17.89 12.82
CA LYS A 168 -16.10 -18.42 13.99
C LYS A 168 -17.53 -17.87 14.06
N LEU A 169 -17.74 -16.58 13.75
CA LEU A 169 -19.08 -15.99 13.63
C LEU A 169 -19.97 -16.74 12.62
N ILE A 170 -19.42 -17.04 11.44
CA ILE A 170 -20.15 -17.78 10.39
C ILE A 170 -20.49 -19.21 10.87
N LYS A 171 -19.58 -19.86 11.61
CA LYS A 171 -19.76 -21.24 12.10
C LYS A 171 -20.71 -21.33 13.30
N TYR A 172 -20.76 -20.29 14.13
CA TYR A 172 -21.46 -20.28 15.41
C TYR A 172 -22.26 -18.99 15.60
N PRO A 173 -23.34 -18.78 14.83
CA PRO A 173 -24.08 -17.51 14.83
C PRO A 173 -24.79 -17.19 16.14
N ASN A 174 -25.03 -18.19 17.00
CA ASN A 174 -25.76 -18.03 18.25
C ASN A 174 -24.84 -17.71 19.45
N ILE A 175 -23.53 -17.56 19.25
CA ILE A 175 -22.57 -17.22 20.30
C ILE A 175 -22.20 -15.74 20.17
N GLU A 176 -22.80 -14.90 21.01
CA GLU A 176 -22.64 -13.45 20.95
C GLU A 176 -21.22 -12.97 21.29
N ASP A 177 -20.45 -13.74 22.08
CA ASP A 177 -19.05 -13.42 22.41
C ASP A 177 -18.15 -13.27 21.18
N TYR A 178 -18.44 -13.99 20.09
CA TYR A 178 -17.68 -13.81 18.85
C TYR A 178 -17.98 -12.47 18.16
N THR A 179 -19.18 -11.92 18.36
CA THR A 179 -19.55 -10.57 17.89
C THR A 179 -18.80 -9.52 18.70
N PHE A 180 -18.82 -9.63 20.03
CA PHE A 180 -18.07 -8.72 20.91
C PHE A 180 -16.56 -8.79 20.67
N SER A 181 -16.02 -10.00 20.47
CA SER A 181 -14.60 -10.19 20.16
C SER A 181 -14.18 -9.52 18.84
N LEU A 182 -15.06 -9.49 17.83
CA LEU A 182 -14.79 -8.76 16.58
C LEU A 182 -14.80 -7.25 16.81
N MET A 183 -15.76 -6.74 17.58
CA MET A 183 -15.86 -5.31 17.90
C MET A 183 -14.65 -4.81 18.68
N GLU A 184 -14.26 -5.53 19.75
CA GLU A 184 -13.11 -5.18 20.58
C GLU A 184 -11.79 -5.28 19.79
N HIS A 185 -11.68 -6.27 18.90
CA HIS A 185 -10.53 -6.39 18.00
C HIS A 185 -10.39 -5.17 17.09
N ASP A 186 -11.47 -4.74 16.44
CA ASP A 186 -11.45 -3.61 15.51
C ASP A 186 -11.22 -2.27 16.26
N GLU A 187 -11.78 -2.11 17.47
CA GLU A 187 -11.51 -0.94 18.34
C GLU A 187 -10.03 -0.85 18.75
N LYS A 188 -9.43 -1.98 19.13
CA LYS A 188 -8.00 -2.06 19.46
C LYS A 188 -7.11 -1.70 18.26
N GLN A 189 -7.50 -2.07 17.04
CA GLN A 189 -6.75 -1.66 15.84
C GLN A 189 -6.79 -0.15 15.62
N LEU A 190 -7.93 0.49 15.87
CA LEU A 190 -8.05 1.95 15.78
C LEU A 190 -7.16 2.66 16.80
N PHE A 191 -7.12 2.15 18.04
CA PHE A 191 -6.22 2.66 19.09
C PHE A 191 -4.74 2.58 18.65
N PHE A 192 -4.29 1.42 18.14
CA PHE A 192 -2.93 1.28 17.66
C PHE A 192 -2.63 2.16 16.44
N ALA A 193 -3.57 2.35 15.52
CA ALA A 193 -3.38 3.25 14.39
C ALA A 193 -3.10 4.69 14.84
N ARG A 194 -3.80 5.18 15.87
CA ARG A 194 -3.56 6.50 16.46
C ARG A 194 -2.19 6.61 17.13
N GLN A 195 -1.77 5.55 17.83
CA GLN A 195 -0.43 5.50 18.44
C GLN A 195 0.66 5.52 17.35
N ASN A 196 0.51 4.71 16.31
CA ASN A 196 1.46 4.65 15.20
C ASN A 196 1.60 6.01 14.49
N LEU A 197 0.51 6.76 14.30
CA LEU A 197 0.57 8.12 13.74
C LEU A 197 1.40 9.06 14.63
N THR A 198 1.25 8.94 15.95
CA THR A 198 2.02 9.72 16.92
C THR A 198 3.50 9.36 16.85
N ASP A 199 3.82 8.07 16.75
CA ASP A 199 5.19 7.58 16.68
C ASP A 199 5.85 8.01 15.35
N ILE A 200 5.14 7.90 14.23
CA ILE A 200 5.61 8.39 12.91
C ILE A 200 5.94 9.89 12.99
N ARG A 201 5.05 10.70 13.57
CA ARG A 201 5.30 12.14 13.78
C ARG A 201 6.56 12.37 14.62
N ASN A 202 6.71 11.62 15.71
CA ASN A 202 7.88 11.75 16.58
C ASN A 202 9.17 11.35 15.86
N ILE A 203 9.14 10.30 15.04
CA ILE A 203 10.28 9.88 14.21
C ILE A 203 10.65 10.99 13.23
N TYR A 204 9.68 11.58 12.52
CA TYR A 204 9.94 12.71 11.63
C TYR A 204 10.54 13.90 12.38
N ALA A 205 10.03 14.24 13.56
CA ALA A 205 10.54 15.34 14.38
C ALA A 205 12.00 15.10 14.80
N VAL A 206 12.32 13.89 15.27
CA VAL A 206 13.68 13.51 15.68
C VAL A 206 14.63 13.49 14.48
N MET A 207 14.22 12.90 13.35
CA MET A 207 15.05 12.89 12.14
C MET A 207 15.31 14.30 11.63
N ALA A 208 14.28 15.16 11.57
CA ALA A 208 14.44 16.54 11.15
C ALA A 208 15.39 17.31 12.09
N ASP A 209 15.25 17.14 13.40
CA ASP A 209 16.12 17.79 14.38
C ASP A 209 17.59 17.36 14.24
N ILE A 210 17.83 16.05 14.14
CA ILE A 210 19.18 15.49 13.98
C ILE A 210 19.81 15.96 12.66
N LEU A 211 19.07 15.93 11.56
CA LEU A 211 19.56 16.34 10.24
C LEU A 211 19.86 17.84 10.19
N HIS A 212 18.98 18.69 10.72
CA HIS A 212 19.21 20.13 10.75
C HIS A 212 20.43 20.51 11.60
N LYS A 213 20.56 19.91 12.79
CA LYS A 213 21.71 20.17 13.68
C LYS A 213 23.05 19.79 13.06
N ASN A 214 23.06 18.78 12.19
CA ASN A 214 24.27 18.25 11.61
C ASN A 214 24.45 18.59 10.12
N ILE A 215 23.58 19.41 9.53
CA ILE A 215 23.53 19.65 8.08
C ILE A 215 24.87 20.14 7.51
N ALA A 216 25.63 20.95 8.26
CA ALA A 216 26.94 21.43 7.85
C ALA A 216 28.00 20.31 7.81
N LYS A 217 27.97 19.40 8.80
CA LYS A 217 28.84 18.21 8.84
C LYS A 217 28.41 17.15 7.83
N ILE A 218 27.10 17.05 7.55
CA ILE A 218 26.56 16.17 6.51
C ILE A 218 26.99 16.67 5.12
N ARG A 219 26.90 17.99 4.87
CA ARG A 219 27.33 18.60 3.59
C ARG A 219 28.85 18.60 3.39
N SER A 220 29.63 18.69 4.47
CA SER A 220 31.09 18.63 4.40
C SER A 220 31.66 17.82 5.58
N PRO A 221 31.69 16.48 5.49
CA PRO A 221 32.14 15.60 6.57
C PRO A 221 33.60 15.80 7.01
N ARG A 222 34.40 16.49 6.19
CA ARG A 222 35.84 16.74 6.42
C ARG A 222 36.17 18.17 6.84
N GLY A 223 35.18 19.07 6.93
CA GLY A 223 35.41 20.51 7.07
C GLY A 223 35.99 20.99 8.41
N ASN A 224 35.98 20.17 9.48
CA ASN A 224 36.20 20.68 10.84
C ASN A 224 37.37 20.07 11.64
N ASN A 225 38.17 19.16 11.06
CA ASN A 225 39.30 18.56 11.79
C ASN A 225 40.59 19.43 11.79
N ARG A 226 40.55 20.64 11.22
CA ARG A 226 41.71 21.55 11.18
C ARG A 226 41.66 22.72 12.17
N ALA A 227 40.55 22.92 12.88
CA ALA A 227 40.36 24.08 13.75
C ALA A 227 40.82 23.87 15.22
N GLY A 228 41.37 22.69 15.57
CA GLY A 228 41.77 22.34 16.94
C GLY A 228 43.26 22.12 17.16
N LEU A 229 44.11 22.50 16.20
CA LEU A 229 45.57 22.38 16.30
C LEU A 229 46.21 23.73 16.02
N TYR A 230 46.08 24.66 16.97
CA TYR A 230 47.05 25.72 17.25
C TYR A 230 46.84 26.22 18.67
#